data_AF-A0A2V8FSU2-F1
#
_entry.id   AF-A0A2V8FSU2-F1
#
_cell.length_a   1.000
_cell.length_b   1.000
_cell.length_c   1.000
_cell.angle_alpha   90.00
_cell.angle_beta   90.00
_cell.angle_gamma   90.00
#
_symmetry.space_group_name_H-M   'P 1'
#
loop_
_entity.id
_entity.type
_entity.pdbx_description
1 polymer ?
#
loop_
_entity_poly.entity_id
_entity_poly.type
_entity_poly.pdbx_seq_one_letter_code
_entity_poly.pdbx_strand_id
1 'polypeptide(L)'
;MSEQRTAEGADVRDRIDRYLRESRLVDRQARVVPLTGDASDRKYFRVIPADATSIVLALHAGPIEFATLPFANVANLLQQVPLPVPVVLDHSDALGIIALQDLGDVTLQAHLGAATPAEHAALYRQAVALVEQLQRRGAELASDQYVPFRIAFDVEKLTWELDFFVRHFVEG
;
A
#
# COMPACT_ATOMS: atom_id res chain seq x y z
N MET A 1 27.55 -10.67 -1.44
CA MET A 1 26.15 -10.70 -0.96
C MET A 1 25.94 -9.99 0.38
N SER A 2 26.87 -10.05 1.35
CA SER A 2 26.69 -9.36 2.64
C SER A 2 26.80 -7.84 2.55
N GLU A 3 27.77 -7.29 1.81
CA GLU A 3 28.02 -5.83 1.74
C GLU A 3 26.91 -5.05 1.01
N GLN A 4 26.27 -5.68 0.03
CA GLN A 4 25.23 -5.06 -0.79
C GLN A 4 23.90 -4.90 -0.03
N ARG A 5 23.57 -5.86 0.86
CA ARG A 5 22.43 -5.75 1.80
C ARG A 5 22.65 -4.67 2.86
N THR A 6 23.89 -4.45 3.30
CA THR A 6 24.21 -3.37 4.24
C THR A 6 24.14 -2.00 3.59
N ALA A 7 24.61 -1.86 2.34
CA ALA A 7 24.53 -0.60 1.60
C ALA A 7 23.09 -0.21 1.26
N GLU A 8 22.27 -1.17 0.81
CA GLU A 8 20.85 -0.95 0.54
C GLU A 8 20.06 -0.60 1.81
N GLY A 9 20.38 -1.25 2.93
CA GLY A 9 19.79 -0.92 4.23
C GLY A 9 20.15 0.48 4.72
N ALA A 10 21.37 0.96 4.43
CA ALA A 10 21.81 2.31 4.75
C ALA A 10 21.07 3.37 3.91
N ASP A 11 20.93 3.16 2.59
CA ASP A 11 20.17 4.05 1.70
C ASP A 11 18.71 4.20 2.14
N VAL A 12 18.05 3.09 2.46
CA VAL A 12 16.66 3.08 2.93
C VAL A 12 16.51 3.92 4.20
N ARG A 13 17.42 3.77 5.16
CA ARG A 13 17.38 4.54 6.41
C ARG A 13 17.59 6.03 6.16
N ASP A 14 18.57 6.38 5.33
CA ASP A 14 18.88 7.78 5.01
C ASP A 14 17.69 8.49 4.33
N ARG A 15 16.99 7.79 3.42
CA ARG A 15 15.77 8.29 2.78
C ARG A 15 14.63 8.50 3.76
N ILE A 16 14.40 7.55 4.68
CA ILE A 16 13.39 7.70 5.74
C ILE A 16 13.74 8.88 6.64
N ASP A 17 14.97 8.95 7.14
CA ASP A 17 15.39 10.01 8.05
C ASP A 17 15.30 11.39 7.39
N ARG A 18 15.63 11.48 6.10
CA ARG A 18 15.46 12.70 5.31
C ARG A 18 13.99 13.06 5.15
N TYR A 19 13.15 12.10 4.81
CA TYR A 19 11.70 12.30 4.72
C TYR A 19 11.11 12.79 6.05
N LEU A 20 11.47 12.18 7.18
CA LEU A 20 10.98 12.57 8.50
C LEU A 20 11.46 13.97 8.91
N ARG A 21 12.64 14.42 8.46
CA ARG A 21 13.12 15.79 8.69
C ARG A 21 12.37 16.83 7.85
N GLU A 22 12.01 16.48 6.63
CA GLU A 22 11.35 17.35 5.64
C GLU A 22 9.83 17.39 5.83
N SER A 23 9.22 16.25 6.15
CA SER A 23 7.79 16.11 6.41
C SER A 23 7.44 16.76 7.75
N ARG A 24 6.24 17.35 7.82
CA ARG A 24 5.67 17.88 9.08
C ARG A 24 4.65 16.92 9.69
N LEU A 25 4.61 15.67 9.21
CA LEU A 25 3.58 14.70 9.59
C LEU A 25 3.82 14.06 10.96
N VAL A 26 5.08 13.88 11.35
CA VAL A 26 5.48 13.12 12.53
C VAL A 26 6.71 13.73 13.18
N ASP A 27 6.85 13.55 14.49
CA ASP A 27 8.04 14.02 15.22
C ASP A 27 9.31 13.30 14.73
N ARG A 28 10.42 14.02 14.73
CA ARG A 28 11.77 13.55 14.39
C ARG A 28 12.27 12.44 15.32
N GLN A 29 11.69 12.30 16.51
CA GLN A 29 12.02 11.22 17.46
C GLN A 29 11.15 9.97 17.29
N ALA A 30 10.32 9.89 16.25
CA ALA A 30 9.45 8.75 16.02
C ALA A 30 10.23 7.44 15.84
N ARG A 31 9.72 6.36 16.42
CA ARG A 31 10.29 5.03 16.26
C ARG A 31 9.88 4.48 14.89
N VAL A 32 10.86 4.05 14.09
CA VAL A 32 10.62 3.42 12.79
C VAL A 32 10.77 1.91 12.91
N VAL A 33 9.76 1.16 12.45
CA VAL A 33 9.71 -0.30 12.50
C VAL A 33 9.44 -0.83 11.09
N PRO A 34 10.29 -1.73 10.55
CA PRO A 34 10.00 -2.37 9.27
C PRO A 34 8.75 -3.24 9.38
N LEU A 35 7.87 -3.17 8.39
CA LEU A 35 6.74 -4.06 8.22
C LEU A 35 7.12 -5.17 7.24
N THR A 36 6.49 -6.33 7.38
CA THR A 36 6.68 -7.45 6.46
C THR A 36 6.36 -6.99 5.04
N GLY A 37 7.33 -7.09 4.13
CA GLY A 37 7.10 -6.85 2.71
C GLY A 37 6.15 -7.88 2.13
N ASP A 38 5.46 -7.51 1.06
CA ASP A 38 4.61 -8.40 0.27
C ASP A 38 5.25 -8.61 -1.12
N ALA A 39 4.51 -9.18 -2.08
CA ALA A 39 4.91 -9.53 -3.44
C ALA A 39 5.38 -8.38 -4.36
N SER A 40 5.73 -7.20 -3.84
CA SER A 40 6.28 -6.09 -4.62
C SER A 40 7.63 -5.63 -4.06
N ASP A 41 8.43 -4.97 -4.89
CA ASP A 41 9.71 -4.38 -4.48
C ASP A 41 9.59 -3.23 -3.45
N ARG A 42 8.35 -2.83 -3.12
CA ARG A 42 8.09 -1.79 -2.12
C ARG A 42 8.33 -2.32 -0.72
N LYS A 43 9.07 -1.54 0.07
CA LYS A 43 9.31 -1.80 1.49
C LYS A 43 8.40 -0.93 2.32
N TYR A 44 7.80 -1.51 3.35
CA TYR A 44 6.87 -0.79 4.22
C TYR A 44 7.51 -0.57 5.59
N PHE A 45 7.33 0.62 6.15
CA PHE A 45 7.82 0.99 7.47
C PHE A 45 6.73 1.69 8.26
N ARG A 46 6.45 1.22 9.46
CA ARG A 46 5.60 1.94 10.40
C ARG A 46 6.43 2.98 11.15
N VAL A 47 5.95 4.21 11.16
CA VAL A 47 6.51 5.30 11.95
C VAL A 47 5.57 5.54 13.13
N ILE A 48 6.12 5.45 14.34
CA ILE A 48 5.38 5.52 15.61
C ILE A 48 5.87 6.76 16.36
N PRO A 49 5.15 7.89 16.26
CA PRO A 49 5.42 9.08 17.06
C PRO A 49 5.17 8.83 18.55
N ALA A 50 5.70 9.70 19.42
CA ALA A 50 5.42 9.62 20.86
C ALA A 50 3.97 9.99 21.20
N ASP A 51 3.46 11.09 20.62
CA ASP A 51 2.18 11.70 20.98
C ASP A 51 1.20 11.82 19.79
N ALA A 52 1.37 11.01 18.74
CA ALA A 52 0.53 11.04 17.55
C ALA A 52 0.25 9.63 17.00
N THR A 53 -0.78 9.52 16.16
CA THR A 53 -1.13 8.28 15.46
C THR A 53 0.02 7.86 14.54
N SER A 54 0.29 6.55 14.50
CA SER A 54 1.29 6.01 13.58
C SER A 54 0.87 6.20 12.12
N ILE A 55 1.88 6.24 11.26
CA ILE A 55 1.72 6.25 9.80
C ILE A 55 2.54 5.13 9.19
N VAL A 56 2.22 4.77 7.95
CA VAL A 56 2.98 3.77 7.19
C VAL A 56 3.66 4.46 6.00
N LEU A 57 4.96 4.27 5.86
CA LEU A 57 5.72 4.69 4.67
C LEU A 57 5.85 3.52 3.71
N ALA A 58 5.41 3.70 2.48
CA ALA A 58 5.69 2.81 1.35
C ALA A 58 6.91 3.36 0.58
N LEU A 59 8.02 2.64 0.61
CA LEU A 59 9.27 3.00 -0.05
C LEU A 59 9.42 2.23 -1.36
N HIS A 60 9.54 2.96 -2.46
CA HIS A 60 9.91 2.43 -3.77
C HIS A 60 11.43 2.24 -3.87
N ALA A 61 11.90 1.45 -4.85
CA ALA A 61 13.33 1.19 -5.04
C ALA A 61 14.15 2.47 -5.29
N GLY A 62 13.54 3.51 -5.86
CA GLY A 62 14.17 4.81 -6.08
C GLY A 62 13.12 5.92 -6.21
N PRO A 63 13.50 7.07 -6.80
CA PRO A 63 12.58 8.18 -7.05
C PRO A 63 11.34 7.75 -7.86
N ILE A 64 10.23 8.43 -7.62
CA ILE A 64 8.94 8.20 -8.28
C ILE A 64 8.42 9.50 -8.89
N GLU A 65 7.40 9.38 -9.74
CA GLU A 65 6.55 10.49 -10.15
C GLU A 65 5.14 10.17 -9.65
N PHE A 66 4.80 10.62 -8.43
CA PHE A 66 3.57 10.18 -7.77
C PHE A 66 2.31 10.46 -8.60
N ALA A 67 2.26 11.60 -9.28
CA ALA A 67 1.12 12.02 -10.09
C ALA A 67 0.75 11.04 -11.22
N THR A 68 1.70 10.25 -11.72
CA THR A 68 1.50 9.29 -12.81
C THR A 68 1.41 7.84 -12.33
N LEU A 69 1.65 7.58 -11.03
CA LEU A 69 1.58 6.23 -10.48
C LEU A 69 0.14 5.68 -10.49
N PRO A 70 -0.05 4.40 -10.88
CA PRO A 70 -1.32 3.70 -10.70
C PRO A 70 -1.81 3.74 -9.24
N PHE A 71 -0.89 3.76 -8.27
CA PHE A 71 -1.22 3.90 -6.85
C PHE A 71 -2.00 5.19 -6.56
N ALA A 72 -1.51 6.35 -7.02
CA ALA A 72 -2.18 7.63 -6.82
C ALA A 72 -3.52 7.68 -7.56
N ASN A 73 -3.56 7.16 -8.79
CA ASN A 73 -4.77 7.10 -9.60
C ASN A 73 -5.89 6.28 -8.92
N VAL A 74 -5.55 5.09 -8.44
CA VAL A 74 -6.50 4.20 -7.75
C VAL A 74 -6.89 4.75 -6.38
N ALA A 75 -5.96 5.33 -5.63
CA ALA A 75 -6.26 5.99 -4.35
C ALA A 75 -7.28 7.13 -4.53
N ASN A 76 -7.11 7.97 -5.55
CA ASN A 76 -8.04 9.07 -5.87
C ASN A 76 -9.43 8.56 -6.28
N LEU A 77 -9.52 7.41 -6.96
CA LEU A 77 -10.81 6.77 -7.25
C LEU A 77 -11.45 6.25 -5.96
N LEU A 78 -10.71 5.49 -5.16
CA LEU A 78 -11.24 4.86 -3.95
C LEU A 78 -11.64 5.86 -2.87
N GLN A 79 -11.02 7.05 -2.83
CA GLN A 79 -11.46 8.15 -1.94
C GLN A 79 -12.86 8.70 -2.29
N GLN A 80 -13.32 8.53 -3.52
CA GLN A 80 -14.68 8.89 -3.94
C GLN A 80 -15.70 7.78 -3.68
N VAL A 81 -15.23 6.62 -3.25
CA VAL A 81 -16.07 5.51 -2.83
C VAL A 81 -16.10 5.49 -1.29
N PRO A 82 -17.25 5.28 -0.61
CA PRO A 82 -17.30 5.27 0.85
C PRO A 82 -16.74 3.95 1.43
N LEU A 83 -15.48 3.63 1.12
CA LEU A 83 -14.75 2.46 1.57
C LEU A 83 -13.69 2.83 2.60
N PRO A 84 -13.41 1.96 3.59
CA PRO A 84 -12.35 2.17 4.56
C PRO A 84 -10.97 1.83 3.96
N VAL A 85 -10.49 2.64 3.02
CA VAL A 85 -9.15 2.53 2.43
C VAL A 85 -8.16 3.48 3.12
N PRO A 86 -6.85 3.16 3.18
CA PRO A 86 -5.87 4.07 3.75
C PRO A 86 -5.85 5.40 3.02
N VAL A 87 -5.91 6.51 3.76
CA VAL A 87 -5.69 7.84 3.19
C VAL A 87 -4.22 8.01 2.82
N VAL A 88 -3.94 8.60 1.66
CA VAL A 88 -2.60 9.10 1.33
C VAL A 88 -2.39 10.42 2.04
N LEU A 89 -1.43 10.45 2.96
CA LEU A 89 -1.16 11.61 3.82
C LEU A 89 -0.19 12.60 3.17
N ASP A 90 0.85 12.07 2.50
CA ASP A 90 1.90 12.85 1.83
C ASP A 90 2.72 11.94 0.91
N HIS A 91 3.59 12.51 0.08
CA HIS A 91 4.55 11.78 -0.75
C HIS A 91 5.82 12.60 -0.98
N SER A 92 6.91 11.92 -1.33
CA SER A 92 8.15 12.54 -1.80
C SER A 92 8.65 11.80 -3.04
N ASP A 93 8.52 12.46 -4.18
CA ASP A 93 8.98 11.97 -5.48
C ASP A 93 10.49 11.69 -5.47
N ALA A 94 11.28 12.65 -5.00
CA ALA A 94 12.73 12.55 -4.94
C ALA A 94 13.21 11.41 -4.02
N LEU A 95 12.48 11.13 -2.95
CA LEU A 95 12.82 10.06 -2.00
C LEU A 95 12.09 8.76 -2.29
N GLY A 96 11.20 8.69 -3.27
CA GLY A 96 10.43 7.49 -3.59
C GLY A 96 9.53 7.01 -2.44
N ILE A 97 8.93 7.94 -1.68
CA ILE A 97 8.15 7.64 -0.47
C ILE A 97 6.70 8.05 -0.66
N ILE A 98 5.78 7.20 -0.22
CA ILE A 98 4.36 7.53 -0.04
C ILE A 98 4.00 7.29 1.43
N ALA A 99 3.48 8.30 2.11
CA ALA A 99 2.99 8.17 3.48
C ALA A 99 1.48 7.91 3.50
N LEU A 100 1.08 6.91 4.27
CA LEU A 100 -0.26 6.36 4.33
C LEU A 100 -0.77 6.37 5.78
N GLN A 101 -2.08 6.51 5.92
CA GLN A 101 -2.77 6.18 7.16
C GLN A 101 -2.45 4.75 7.59
N ASP A 102 -2.12 4.57 8.87
CA ASP A 102 -1.95 3.25 9.46
C ASP A 102 -3.30 2.65 9.87
N LEU A 103 -3.61 1.45 9.38
CA LEU A 103 -4.84 0.72 9.72
C LEU A 103 -4.65 -0.27 10.88
N GLY A 104 -3.45 -0.32 11.47
CA GLY A 104 -3.11 -1.23 12.56
C GLY A 104 -2.65 -2.60 12.09
N ASP A 105 -2.63 -3.56 13.02
CA ASP A 105 -1.98 -4.87 12.85
C ASP A 105 -2.95 -6.04 12.69
N VAL A 106 -4.23 -5.81 12.98
CA VAL A 106 -5.21 -6.90 13.04
C VAL A 106 -5.78 -7.12 11.65
N THR A 107 -5.23 -8.10 10.95
CA THR A 107 -5.83 -8.57 9.69
C THR A 107 -7.14 -9.29 9.97
N LEU A 108 -8.03 -9.30 8.96
CA LEU A 108 -9.25 -10.11 9.02
C LEU A 108 -8.92 -11.58 9.33
N GLN A 109 -7.91 -12.14 8.67
CA GLN A 109 -7.47 -13.52 8.91
C GLN A 109 -7.10 -13.77 10.38
N ALA A 110 -6.30 -12.88 10.99
CA ALA A 110 -5.89 -13.02 12.39
C ALA A 110 -7.09 -12.95 13.33
N HIS A 111 -8.02 -12.01 13.08
CA HIS A 111 -9.22 -11.84 13.89
C HIS A 111 -10.15 -13.05 13.82
N LEU A 112 -10.32 -13.62 12.62
CA LEU A 112 -11.18 -14.78 12.40
C LEU A 112 -10.68 -16.06 13.08
N GLY A 113 -9.38 -16.19 13.30
CA GLY A 113 -8.79 -17.35 13.98
C GLY A 113 -9.28 -17.57 15.42
N ALA A 114 -9.80 -16.53 16.07
CA ALA A 114 -10.36 -16.58 17.42
C ALA A 114 -11.88 -16.28 17.46
N ALA A 115 -12.51 -16.03 16.30
CA ALA A 115 -13.90 -15.62 16.22
C ALA A 115 -14.87 -16.80 16.35
N THR A 116 -16.04 -16.55 16.95
CA THR A 116 -17.15 -17.50 16.90
C THR A 116 -17.67 -17.68 15.46
N PRO A 117 -18.36 -18.78 15.14
CA PRO A 117 -18.97 -18.96 13.81
C PRO A 117 -19.92 -17.82 13.41
N ALA A 118 -20.63 -17.22 14.38
CA ALA A 118 -21.53 -16.10 14.14
C ALA A 118 -20.77 -14.82 13.78
N GLU A 119 -19.70 -14.49 14.51
CA GLU A 119 -18.83 -13.33 14.23
C GLU A 119 -18.11 -13.52 12.89
N HIS A 120 -17.61 -14.71 12.61
CA HIS A 120 -17.00 -15.06 11.33
C HIS A 120 -17.98 -14.76 10.18
N ALA A 121 -19.21 -15.27 10.26
CA ALA A 121 -20.22 -15.00 9.24
C ALA A 121 -20.59 -13.51 9.15
N ALA A 122 -20.60 -12.77 10.26
CA ALA A 122 -20.89 -11.34 10.27
C ALA A 122 -19.79 -10.52 9.56
N LEU A 123 -18.52 -10.82 9.82
CA LEU A 123 -17.38 -10.13 9.20
C LEU A 123 -17.31 -10.39 7.69
N TYR A 124 -17.57 -11.63 7.25
CA TYR A 124 -17.65 -11.92 5.82
C TYR A 124 -18.82 -11.20 5.15
N ARG A 125 -19.97 -11.07 5.82
CA ARG A 125 -21.08 -10.26 5.29
C ARG A 125 -20.69 -8.79 5.14
N GLN A 126 -19.92 -8.23 6.08
CA GLN A 126 -19.38 -6.88 5.95
C GLN A 126 -18.43 -6.76 4.75
N ALA A 127 -17.50 -7.72 4.59
CA ALA A 127 -16.59 -7.73 3.44
C ALA A 127 -17.34 -7.78 2.10
N VAL A 128 -18.37 -8.62 1.99
CA VAL A 128 -19.23 -8.70 0.78
C VAL A 128 -19.98 -7.39 0.55
N ALA A 129 -20.50 -6.75 1.60
CA ALA A 129 -21.16 -5.44 1.47
C ALA A 129 -20.19 -4.36 0.95
N LEU A 130 -18.92 -4.36 1.38
CA LEU A 130 -17.90 -3.46 0.84
C LEU A 130 -17.63 -3.73 -0.65
N VAL A 131 -17.64 -4.99 -1.09
CA VAL A 131 -17.48 -5.34 -2.52
C VAL A 131 -18.68 -4.85 -3.35
N GLU A 132 -19.91 -5.04 -2.86
CA GLU A 132 -21.12 -4.52 -3.52
C GLU A 132 -21.05 -2.99 -3.67
N GLN A 133 -20.67 -2.31 -2.59
CA GLN A 133 -20.51 -0.86 -2.57
C GLN A 133 -19.43 -0.39 -3.56
N LEU A 134 -18.27 -1.08 -3.60
CA LEU A 134 -17.20 -0.82 -4.56
C LEU A 134 -17.72 -0.95 -6.00
N GLN A 135 -18.44 -2.02 -6.31
CA GLN A 135 -18.96 -2.27 -7.66
C GLN A 135 -19.99 -1.22 -8.06
N ARG A 136 -20.95 -0.93 -7.18
CA ARG A 136 -22.03 0.03 -7.46
C ARG A 136 -21.49 1.43 -7.69
N ARG A 137 -20.69 1.94 -6.75
CA ARG A 137 -20.08 3.27 -6.87
C ARG A 137 -19.03 3.34 -7.96
N GLY A 138 -18.28 2.26 -8.18
CA GLY A 138 -17.32 2.15 -9.27
C GLY A 138 -18.00 2.30 -10.63
N ALA A 139 -19.14 1.65 -10.85
CA ALA A 139 -19.90 1.80 -12.09
C ALA A 139 -20.37 3.25 -12.32
N GLU A 140 -20.78 3.97 -11.27
CA GLU A 140 -21.17 5.38 -11.36
C GLU A 140 -19.99 6.31 -11.65
N LEU A 141 -18.78 5.95 -11.22
CA LEU A 141 -17.54 6.72 -11.41
C LEU A 141 -16.73 6.26 -12.63
N ALA A 142 -17.26 5.34 -13.44
CA ALA A 142 -16.57 4.73 -14.56
C ALA A 142 -16.10 5.78 -15.56
N SER A 143 -14.78 5.80 -15.82
CA SER A 143 -14.14 6.77 -16.71
C SER A 143 -12.74 6.31 -17.08
N ASP A 144 -12.34 6.57 -18.33
CA ASP A 144 -10.99 6.27 -18.85
C ASP A 144 -9.87 7.02 -18.12
N GLN A 145 -10.20 8.02 -17.31
CA GLN A 145 -9.21 8.68 -16.45
C GLN A 145 -8.64 7.75 -15.37
N TYR A 146 -9.36 6.67 -15.01
CA TYR A 146 -8.90 5.73 -13.99
C TYR A 146 -8.37 4.44 -14.62
N VAL A 147 -7.19 4.00 -14.16
CA VAL A 147 -6.51 2.79 -14.63
C VAL A 147 -7.42 1.55 -14.59
N PRO A 148 -8.19 1.28 -13.51
CA PRO A 148 -9.03 0.08 -13.45
C PRO A 148 -10.09 -0.05 -14.55
N PHE A 149 -10.52 1.03 -15.20
CA PHE A 149 -11.51 0.99 -16.29
C PHE A 149 -10.89 0.88 -17.68
N ARG A 150 -9.56 0.98 -17.80
CA ARG A 150 -8.83 0.82 -19.06
C ARG A 150 -8.17 -0.54 -19.23
N ILE A 151 -8.21 -1.36 -18.19
CA ILE A 151 -7.60 -2.69 -18.17
C ILE A 151 -8.69 -3.73 -17.97
N ALA A 152 -8.59 -4.82 -18.72
CA ALA A 152 -9.38 -6.02 -18.49
C ALA A 152 -8.44 -7.16 -18.09
N PHE A 153 -8.95 -8.09 -17.29
CA PHE A 153 -8.24 -9.35 -17.04
C PHE A 153 -8.52 -10.33 -18.18
N ASP A 154 -8.02 -9.99 -19.36
CA ASP A 154 -8.16 -10.75 -20.60
C ASP A 154 -6.98 -11.70 -20.83
N VAL A 155 -6.95 -12.37 -21.98
CA VAL A 155 -5.89 -13.33 -22.32
C VAL A 155 -4.52 -12.64 -22.34
N GLU A 156 -4.43 -11.43 -22.90
CA GLU A 156 -3.16 -10.70 -22.99
C GLU A 156 -2.63 -10.35 -21.60
N LYS A 157 -3.49 -9.78 -20.75
CA LYS A 157 -3.10 -9.43 -19.38
C LYS A 157 -2.75 -10.66 -18.55
N LEU A 158 -3.54 -11.74 -18.66
CA LEU A 158 -3.25 -12.99 -17.96
C LEU A 158 -1.91 -13.59 -18.41
N THR A 159 -1.64 -13.66 -19.72
CA THR A 159 -0.36 -14.16 -20.25
C THR A 159 0.80 -13.32 -19.74
N TRP A 160 0.66 -11.98 -19.73
CA TRP A 160 1.67 -11.10 -19.18
C TRP A 160 1.96 -11.37 -17.71
N GLU A 161 0.93 -11.55 -16.87
CA GLU A 161 1.09 -11.85 -15.43
C GLU A 161 1.82 -13.18 -15.21
N LEU A 162 1.50 -14.21 -16.01
CA LEU A 162 2.15 -15.52 -15.92
C LEU A 162 3.64 -15.43 -16.31
N ASP A 163 3.96 -14.72 -17.40
CA ASP A 163 5.34 -14.51 -17.84
C ASP A 163 6.13 -13.70 -16.81
N PHE A 164 5.51 -12.66 -16.23
CA PHE A 164 6.11 -11.86 -15.16
C PHE A 164 6.44 -12.73 -13.94
N PHE A 165 5.51 -13.59 -13.52
CA PHE A 165 5.74 -14.52 -12.42
C PHE A 165 6.90 -15.48 -12.71
N VAL A 166 6.95 -16.08 -13.91
CA VAL A 166 8.06 -16.97 -14.28
C VAL A 166 9.40 -16.25 -14.19
N ARG A 167 9.51 -15.06 -14.79
CA ARG A 167 10.76 -14.28 -14.80
C ARG A 167 11.21 -13.87 -13.40
N HIS A 168 10.32 -13.27 -12.61
CA HIS A 168 10.72 -12.61 -11.35
C HIS A 168 10.64 -13.52 -10.12
N PHE A 169 9.81 -14.56 -10.15
CA PHE A 169 9.65 -15.47 -9.00
C PHE A 169 10.34 -16.81 -9.21
N VAL A 170 10.25 -17.38 -10.42
CA VAL A 170 10.83 -18.71 -10.70
C VAL A 170 12.28 -18.61 -11.14
N GLU A 171 12.60 -17.69 -12.06
CA GLU A 171 13.94 -17.56 -12.65
C GLU A 171 14.88 -16.67 -11.82
N GLY A 172 14.35 -15.56 -11.27
CA GLY A 172 15.08 -14.64 -10.38
C GLY A 172 15.71 -13.46 -11.11
#